data_AF-A0A7G5MNX7-F1
#
_entry.id   AF-A0A7G5MNX7-F1
#
_cell.length_a   1.000
_cell.length_b   1.000
_cell.length_c   1.000
_cell.angle_alpha   90.00
_cell.angle_beta   90.00
_cell.angle_gamma   90.00
#
_symmetry.space_group_name_H-M   'P 1'
#
loop_
_entity.id
_entity.type
_entity.pdbx_description
1 polymer ?
#
loop_
_entity_poly.entity_id
_entity_poly.type
_entity_poly.pdbx_seq_one_letter_code
_entity_poly.pdbx_strand_id
1 'polypeptide(L)' 'MDNQVSNIYCMWTDIEPEQMRLQREEVEEVKWMDLELCREMVRTNGIPHCIYMEELDMLP' A
#
# COMPACT_ATOMS: atom_id res chain seq x y z
N MET A 1 24.23 3.86 4.87
CA MET A 1 23.33 4.38 3.81
C MET A 1 22.52 3.20 3.35
N ASP A 2 21.19 3.35 3.39
CA ASP A 2 20.29 2.39 2.77
C ASP A 2 20.26 2.70 1.26
N ASN A 3 20.47 1.68 0.42
CA ASN A 3 20.54 1.80 -1.04
C ASN A 3 19.30 1.18 -1.71
N GLN A 4 18.19 1.15 -0.98
CA GLN A 4 16.93 0.64 -1.48
C GLN A 4 16.42 1.51 -2.64
N VAL A 5 15.91 0.84 -3.68
CA VAL A 5 15.22 1.47 -4.81
C VAL A 5 13.79 0.94 -4.82
N SER A 6 12.82 1.82 -4.58
CA SER A 6 11.39 1.53 -4.68
C SER A 6 10.84 1.94 -6.04
N ASN A 7 9.93 1.15 -6.61
CA ASN A 7 9.16 1.51 -7.79
C ASN A 7 7.68 1.56 -7.41
N ILE A 8 7.02 2.70 -7.69
CA ILE A 8 5.61 2.93 -7.35
C ILE A 8 4.74 2.68 -8.57
N TYR A 9 3.72 1.85 -8.41
CA TYR A 9 2.76 1.49 -9.47
C TYR A 9 1.34 1.79 -9.02
N CYS A 10 0.54 2.34 -9.94
CA CYS A 10 -0.90 2.56 -9.74
C CYS A 10 -1.68 1.76 -10.78
N MET A 11 -2.74 1.09 -10.35
CA MET A 11 -3.60 0.28 -11.21
C MET A 11 -5.06 0.46 -10.80
N TRP A 12 -5.94 0.57 -11.80
CA TRP A 12 -7.39 0.55 -11.61
C TRP A 12 -7.91 -0.82 -12.00
N THR A 13 -8.58 -1.47 -11.06
CA THR A 13 -9.18 -2.79 -11.24
C THR A 13 -10.44 -2.90 -10.40
N ASP A 14 -11.42 -3.64 -10.91
CA ASP A 14 -12.67 -3.93 -10.21
C ASP A 14 -12.62 -5.38 -9.72
N ILE A 15 -11.81 -5.61 -8.68
CA ILE A 15 -11.58 -6.93 -8.09
C ILE A 15 -11.63 -6.83 -6.57
N GLU A 16 -12.49 -7.65 -5.96
CA GLU A 16 -12.59 -7.75 -4.51
C GLU A 16 -11.47 -8.64 -3.94
N PRO A 17 -11.03 -8.43 -2.69
CA PRO A 17 -9.94 -9.20 -2.09
C PRO A 17 -10.19 -10.71 -2.11
N GLU A 18 -11.45 -11.14 -1.96
CA GLU A 18 -11.85 -12.56 -1.97
C GLU A 18 -11.70 -13.21 -3.35
N GLN A 19 -11.63 -12.41 -4.41
CA GLN A 19 -11.39 -12.89 -5.78
C GLN A 19 -9.90 -13.05 -6.08
N MET A 20 -9.02 -12.51 -5.22
CA MET A 20 -7.57 -12.60 -5.39
C MET A 20 -7.05 -13.95 -4.90
N ARG A 21 -6.08 -14.51 -5.63
CA ARG A 21 -5.31 -15.66 -5.18
C ARG A 21 -3.98 -15.20 -4.57
N LEU A 22 -3.95 -15.04 -3.25
CA LEU A 22 -2.77 -14.58 -2.51
C LEU A 22 -1.75 -15.70 -2.29
N GLN A 23 -0.46 -15.35 -2.34
CA GLN A 23 0.64 -16.19 -1.84
C GLN A 23 0.78 -15.94 -0.34
N ARG A 24 0.26 -16.85 0.50
CA ARG A 24 0.13 -16.64 1.94
C ARG A 24 1.46 -16.49 2.69
N GLU A 25 2.55 -16.98 2.10
CA GLU A 25 3.89 -16.84 2.65
C GLU A 25 4.42 -15.39 2.56
N GLU A 26 3.91 -14.60 1.62
CA GLU A 26 4.35 -13.22 1.36
C GLU A 26 3.27 -12.19 1.72
N VAL A 27 1.99 -12.54 1.54
CA VAL A 27 0.85 -11.64 1.72
C VAL A 27 -0.21 -12.33 2.57
N GLU A 28 -0.43 -11.80 3.77
CA GLU A 28 -1.44 -12.30 4.70
C GLU A 28 -2.86 -11.97 4.22
N GLU A 29 -3.11 -10.71 3.84
CA GLU A 29 -4.42 -10.21 3.43
C GLU A 29 -4.31 -8.97 2.53
N VAL A 30 -5.42 -8.65 1.85
CA VAL A 30 -5.58 -7.39 1.10
C VAL A 30 -6.78 -6.65 1.67
N LYS A 31 -6.58 -5.37 2.00
CA LYS A 31 -7.61 -4.47 2.53
C LYS A 31 -7.74 -3.27 1.61
N TRP A 32 -8.91 -3.11 0.99
CA TRP A 32 -9.25 -1.87 0.32
C TRP A 32 -9.51 -0.77 1.34
N MET A 33 -8.99 0.42 1.06
CA MET A 33 -9.18 1.60 1.90
C MET A 33 -9.18 2.85 1.03
N ASP A 34 -9.79 3.91 1.56
CA ASP A 34 -9.70 5.23 0.96
C ASP A 34 -8.25 5.73 0.96
N LEU A 35 -7.82 6.34 -0.15
CA LEU A 35 -6.43 6.75 -0.32
C LEU A 35 -6.05 7.89 0.63
N GLU A 36 -6.95 8.84 0.89
CA GLU A 36 -6.69 9.94 1.82
C GLU A 36 -6.64 9.43 3.26
N LEU A 37 -7.49 8.47 3.60
CA LEU A 37 -7.38 7.77 4.88
C LEU A 37 -6.04 7.04 5.02
N CYS A 38 -5.56 6.37 3.97
CA CYS A 38 -4.23 5.74 3.95
C CYS A 38 -3.12 6.76 4.20
N ARG A 39 -3.14 7.90 3.49
CA ARG A 39 -2.18 9.00 3.68
C ARG A 39 -2.17 9.49 5.13
N GLU A 40 -3.33 9.67 5.75
CA GLU A 40 -3.41 10.12 7.14
C GLU A 40 -2.89 9.08 8.13
N MET A 41 -3.22 7.80 7.93
CA MET A 41 -2.71 6.72 8.78
C MET A 41 -1.20 6.57 8.68
N VAL A 42 -0.61 6.71 7.49
CA VAL A 42 0.86 6.69 7.31
C VAL A 42 1.49 7.93 7.95
N ARG A 43 0.94 9.12 7.70
CA ARG A 43 1.43 10.39 8.28
C ARG A 43 1.43 10.38 9.82
N THR A 44 0.42 9.78 10.42
CA THR A 44 0.24 9.72 11.87
C THR A 44 0.81 8.46 12.53
N ASN A 45 1.43 7.56 11.76
CA ASN A 45 1.84 6.22 12.20
C ASN A 45 0.69 5.43 12.87
N GLY A 46 -0.54 5.58 12.35
CA GLY A 46 -1.75 4.93 12.85
C GLY A 46 -1.82 3.43 12.54
N ILE A 47 -0.97 2.93 11.65
CA ILE A 47 -0.84 1.51 11.30
C ILE A 47 0.64 1.10 11.25
N PRO A 48 0.99 -0.18 11.45
CA PRO A 48 2.32 -0.68 11.11
C PRO A 48 2.49 -0.67 9.58
N HIS A 49 3.47 0.09 9.07
CA HIS A 49 3.79 0.15 7.65
C HIS A 49 5.29 0.36 7.44
N CYS A 50 5.74 0.11 6.21
CA CYS A 50 7.06 0.47 5.70
C CYS A 50 6.99 1.54 4.60
N ILE A 51 5.80 2.10 4.36
CA ILE A 51 5.55 3.10 3.32
C ILE A 51 6.14 4.45 3.73
N TYR A 52 6.86 5.10 2.81
CA TYR A 52 7.30 6.49 2.96
C TYR A 52 6.26 7.46 2.39
N MET A 53 6.09 8.63 3.01
CA MET A 53 5.10 9.62 2.53
C MET A 53 5.38 10.07 1.09
N GLU A 54 6.67 10.20 0.74
CA GLU A 54 7.10 10.57 -0.61
C GLU A 54 6.67 9.55 -1.67
N GLU A 55 6.54 8.26 -1.31
CA GLU A 55 6.06 7.21 -2.22
C GLU A 55 4.55 7.36 -2.48
N LEU A 56 3.77 7.68 -1.45
CA LEU A 56 2.33 7.94 -1.60
C LEU A 56 2.08 9.23 -2.37
N ASP A 57 2.88 10.27 -2.18
CA ASP A 57 2.72 11.57 -2.86
C ASP A 57 2.97 11.49 -4.37
N MET A 58 3.49 10.36 -4.88
CA MET A 58 3.56 10.06 -6.32
C MET A 58 2.23 9.57 -6.91
N LEU A 59 1.31 9.09 -6.07
CA LEU A 59 0.00 8.62 -6.49
C LEU A 59 -0.94 9.80 -6.76
N PRO A 60 -1.88 9.65 -7.72
CA PRO A 60 -2.81 10.71 -8.11
C PRO A 60 -3.75 11.16 -6.98
#